data_AF-A0A834IQW7-F1
#
_entry.id   AF-A0A834IQW7-F1
#
_cell.length_a   1.000
_cell.length_b   1.000
_cell.length_c   1.000
_cell.angle_alpha   90.00
_cell.angle_beta   90.00
_cell.angle_gamma   90.00
#
_symmetry.space_group_name_H-M   'P 1'
#
loop_
_entity.id
_entity.type
_entity.pdbx_description
1 polymer ?
#
loop_
_entity_poly.entity_id
_entity_poly.type
_entity_poly.pdbx_seq_one_letter_code
_entity_poly.pdbx_strand_id
1 'polypeptide(L)'
;MSTEDGKRSGRPKEVVTDENIKKIHKMTLNDRKLKLNEIAEYLDMRKLRAKWVPRVLTFDQKQRRVDDSDQCLKMIKHNKSEFLRRYVTMAP
;
A
#
# COMPACT_ATOMS: atom_id res chain seq x y z
N MET A 1 -23.93 -0.32 2.24
CA MET A 1 -22.75 0.56 2.44
C MET A 1 -22.07 0.72 1.09
N SER A 2 -21.80 1.95 0.64
CA SER A 2 -21.10 2.18 -0.64
C SER A 2 -19.62 1.78 -0.51
N THR A 3 -19.07 1.15 -1.55
CA THR A 3 -17.66 0.74 -1.64
C THR A 3 -16.81 1.68 -2.53
N GLU A 4 -17.37 2.86 -2.83
CA GLU A 4 -16.71 3.89 -3.60
C GLU A 4 -15.75 4.70 -2.73
N ASP A 5 -14.49 4.77 -3.14
CA ASP A 5 -13.48 5.57 -2.47
C ASP A 5 -13.66 7.05 -2.82
N GLY A 6 -13.90 7.90 -1.81
CA GLY A 6 -13.88 9.35 -1.99
C GLY A 6 -12.49 9.90 -2.33
N LYS A 7 -12.43 11.13 -2.87
CA LYS A 7 -11.15 11.80 -3.17
C LYS A 7 -10.34 11.98 -1.88
N ARG A 8 -9.09 11.50 -1.87
CA ARG A 8 -8.14 11.68 -0.75
C ARG A 8 -7.00 12.60 -1.19
N SER A 9 -6.71 13.63 -0.40
CA SER A 9 -5.47 14.42 -0.55
C SER A 9 -4.29 13.55 -0.08
N GLY A 10 -3.64 12.89 -1.04
CA GLY A 10 -2.44 12.10 -0.77
C GLY A 10 -1.20 12.98 -0.58
N ARG A 11 -0.15 12.41 0.01
CA ARG A 11 1.20 13.01 0.01
C ARG A 11 1.62 13.30 -1.44
N PRO A 12 2.21 14.47 -1.75
CA PRO A 12 2.73 14.75 -3.08
C PRO A 12 3.72 13.65 -3.49
N LYS A 13 3.49 13.06 -4.65
CA LYS A 13 4.28 11.95 -5.17
C LYS A 13 5.43 12.50 -6.00
N GLU A 14 6.47 12.98 -5.32
CA GLU A 14 7.74 13.40 -5.95
C GLU A 14 8.37 12.28 -6.80
N VAL A 15 8.11 11.01 -6.45
CA VAL A 15 8.67 9.83 -7.12
C VAL A 15 7.91 9.43 -8.38
N VAL A 16 6.60 9.71 -8.46
CA VAL A 16 5.72 9.22 -9.54
C VAL A 16 5.52 10.32 -10.59
N THR A 17 6.64 10.80 -11.14
CA THR A 17 6.64 11.68 -12.31
C THR A 17 6.59 10.83 -13.58
N ASP A 18 6.04 11.37 -14.66
CA ASP A 18 5.98 10.67 -15.95
C ASP A 18 7.38 10.33 -16.48
N GLU A 19 8.37 11.16 -16.16
CA GLU A 19 9.78 10.94 -16.50
C GLU A 19 10.36 9.71 -15.79
N ASN A 20 10.14 9.60 -14.48
CA ASN A 20 10.61 8.46 -13.68
C ASN A 20 9.91 7.17 -14.13
N ILE A 21 8.61 7.23 -14.45
CA ILE A 21 7.86 6.09 -14.99
C ILE A 21 8.47 5.63 -16.32
N LYS A 22 8.74 6.55 -17.25
CA LYS A 22 9.36 6.23 -18.55
C LYS A 22 10.75 5.61 -18.39
N LYS A 23 11.58 6.14 -17.47
CA LYS A 23 12.91 5.60 -17.17
C LYS A 23 12.82 4.17 -16.63
N ILE A 24 11.98 3.93 -15.61
CA ILE A 24 11.79 2.58 -15.02
C ILE A 24 11.27 1.59 -16.07
N HIS A 25 10.33 2.02 -16.91
CA HIS A 25 9.77 1.17 -17.97
C HIS A 25 10.86 0.74 -18.96
N LYS A 26 11.72 1.67 -19.40
CA LYS A 26 12.86 1.36 -20.27
C LYS A 26 13.86 0.41 -19.60
N MET A 27 14.19 0.63 -18.32
CA MET A 27 15.09 -0.24 -17.57
C MET A 27 14.54 -1.67 -17.47
N THR A 28 13.25 -1.82 -17.14
CA THR A 28 12.58 -3.13 -16.99
C THR A 28 12.51 -3.90 -18.31
N LEU A 29 12.32 -3.20 -19.44
CA LEU A 29 12.33 -3.83 -20.77
C LEU A 29 13.72 -4.34 -21.15
N ASN A 30 14.78 -3.67 -20.71
CA ASN A 30 16.16 -4.08 -20.96
C ASN A 30 16.58 -5.25 -20.05
N ASP A 31 16.24 -5.18 -18.75
CA ASP A 31 16.46 -6.26 -17.80
C ASP A 31 15.31 -6.34 -16.78
N ARG A 32 14.57 -7.45 -16.83
CA ARG A 32 13.44 -7.72 -15.94
C ARG A 32 13.88 -8.13 -14.53
N LYS A 33 15.15 -8.50 -14.32
CA LYS A 33 15.69 -8.97 -13.03
C LYS A 33 16.26 -7.86 -12.16
N LEU A 34 16.16 -6.60 -12.58
CA LEU A 34 16.62 -5.44 -11.81
C LEU A 34 16.03 -5.42 -10.40
N LYS A 35 16.92 -5.20 -9.42
CA LYS A 35 16.58 -5.03 -8.02
C LYS A 35 16.13 -3.61 -7.75
N LEU A 36 15.32 -3.44 -6.72
CA LEU A 36 14.81 -2.13 -6.30
C LEU A 36 15.92 -1.13 -5.99
N ASN A 37 17.06 -1.59 -5.44
CA ASN A 37 18.20 -0.73 -5.11
C ASN A 37 18.91 -0.22 -6.37
N GLU A 38 19.03 -1.04 -7.41
CA GLU A 38 19.65 -0.66 -8.69
C GLU A 38 18.82 0.42 -9.40
N ILE A 39 17.49 0.31 -9.31
CA ILE A 39 16.57 1.34 -9.79
C ILE A 39 16.68 2.62 -8.93
N ALA A 40 16.88 2.48 -7.62
CA ALA A 40 17.03 3.62 -6.71
C ALA A 40 18.29 4.42 -7.04
N GLU A 41 19.42 3.73 -7.23
CA GLU A 41 20.70 4.33 -7.60
C GLU A 41 20.61 5.03 -8.96
N TYR A 42 19.99 4.40 -9.96
CA TYR A 42 19.83 4.99 -11.29
C TYR A 42 18.97 6.27 -11.29
N LEU A 43 18.01 6.35 -10.37
CA LEU A 43 17.09 7.48 -10.27
C LEU A 43 17.52 8.51 -9.21
N ASP A 44 18.70 8.37 -8.61
CA ASP A 44 19.19 9.20 -7.50
C ASP A 44 18.18 9.30 -6.33
N MET A 45 17.52 8.18 -6.03
CA MET A 45 16.48 8.10 -5.02
C MET A 45 17.03 7.52 -3.72
N ARG A 46 17.08 8.35 -2.68
CA ARG A 46 17.51 7.96 -1.33
C ARG A 46 16.70 6.82 -0.70
N LYS A 47 15.46 6.58 -1.15
CA LYS A 47 14.58 5.54 -0.59
C LYS A 47 13.45 5.15 -1.54
N LEU A 48 13.56 3.99 -2.17
CA LEU A 48 12.43 3.33 -2.83
C LEU A 48 11.79 2.33 -1.86
N ARG A 49 10.47 2.44 -1.65
CA ARG A 49 9.66 1.44 -0.94
C ARG A 49 8.54 1.00 -1.86
N ALA A 50 8.59 -0.26 -2.32
CA ALA A 50 7.47 -0.86 -3.01
C ALA A 50 6.41 -1.28 -1.97
N LYS A 51 5.40 -0.43 -1.76
CA LYS A 51 4.21 -0.86 -1.04
C LYS A 51 3.30 -1.53 -2.07
N TRP A 52 3.18 -2.86 -2.02
CA TRP A 52 2.17 -3.59 -2.78
C TRP A 52 0.79 -3.24 -2.23
N VAL A 53 0.25 -2.13 -2.70
CA VAL A 53 -1.13 -1.76 -2.47
C VAL A 53 -1.84 -1.99 -3.79
N PRO A 54 -2.68 -3.03 -3.90
CA PRO A 54 -3.54 -3.20 -5.06
C PRO A 54 -4.32 -1.90 -5.27
N ARG A 55 -4.04 -1.19 -6.36
CA ARG A 55 -4.71 0.08 -6.70
C ARG A 55 -6.16 -0.14 -7.09
N VAL A 56 -6.47 -1.33 -7.58
CA VAL A 56 -7.80 -1.74 -7.99
C VAL A 56 -8.07 -3.07 -7.31
N LEU A 57 -9.09 -3.09 -6.48
CA LEU A 57 -9.61 -4.31 -5.85
C LEU A 57 -10.84 -4.75 -6.63
N THR A 58 -11.00 -6.05 -6.80
CA THR A 58 -12.27 -6.61 -7.30
C THR A 58 -13.40 -6.30 -6.31
N PHE A 59 -14.64 -6.38 -6.78
CA PHE A 59 -15.82 -6.17 -5.91
C PHE A 59 -15.75 -7.06 -4.66
N ASP A 60 -15.46 -8.35 -4.83
CA ASP A 60 -15.35 -9.31 -3.73
C ASP A 60 -14.23 -8.95 -2.74
N GLN A 61 -13.11 -8.44 -3.25
CA GLN A 61 -12.00 -7.99 -2.40
C GLN A 61 -12.39 -6.74 -1.59
N LYS A 62 -13.17 -5.83 -2.17
CA LYS A 62 -13.70 -4.67 -1.43
C LYS A 62 -14.68 -5.12 -0.36
N GLN A 63 -15.60 -6.03 -0.70
CA GLN A 63 -16.59 -6.54 0.23
C GLN A 63 -15.92 -7.25 1.42
N ARG A 64 -14.96 -8.13 1.14
CA ARG A 64 -14.20 -8.83 2.20
C ARG A 64 -13.52 -7.85 3.16
N ARG A 65 -12.95 -6.76 2.65
CA ARG A 65 -12.37 -5.72 3.51
C ARG A 65 -13.39 -5.03 4.40
N VAL A 66 -14.61 -4.79 3.90
CA VAL A 66 -15.70 -4.22 4.70
C VAL A 66 -16.10 -5.19 5.79
N ASP A 67 -16.27 -6.48 5.46
CA ASP A 67 -16.64 -7.53 6.40
C ASP A 67 -15.59 -7.70 7.51
N ASP A 68 -14.31 -7.80 7.13
CA ASP A 68 -13.18 -7.89 8.06
C ASP A 68 -13.13 -6.68 9.01
N SER A 69 -13.39 -5.48 8.47
CA SER A 69 -13.40 -4.24 9.25
C SER A 69 -14.57 -4.18 10.23
N ASP A 70 -15.76 -4.63 9.82
CA ASP A 70 -16.94 -4.70 10.69
C ASP A 70 -16.74 -5.70 11.83
N GLN A 71 -16.13 -6.86 11.53
CA GLN A 71 -15.74 -7.83 12.55
C GLN A 71 -14.74 -7.24 13.56
N CYS A 72 -13.69 -6.57 13.07
CA CYS A 72 -12.74 -5.89 13.94
C CYS A 72 -13.41 -4.82 14.81
N LEU A 73 -14.33 -4.03 14.23
CA LEU A 73 -15.06 -3.01 14.96
C LEU A 73 -15.92 -3.60 16.08
N LYS A 74 -16.62 -4.69 15.81
CA LYS A 74 -17.40 -5.44 16.82
C LYS A 74 -16.51 -5.92 17.96
N MET A 75 -15.34 -6.48 17.64
CA MET A 75 -14.38 -6.96 18.65
C MET A 75 -13.83 -5.80 19.51
N ILE A 76 -13.47 -4.67 18.91
CA ILE A 76 -13.01 -3.46 19.63
C ILE A 76 -14.09 -2.95 20.58
N LYS A 77 -15.34 -2.88 20.12
CA LYS A 77 -16.48 -2.40 20.93
C LYS A 77 -16.80 -3.34 22.08
N HIS A 78 -16.67 -4.66 21.87
CA HIS A 78 -16.92 -5.65 22.91
C HIS A 78 -15.80 -5.70 23.95
N ASN A 79 -14.54 -5.74 23.53
CA ASN A 79 -13.39 -5.80 24.44
C ASN A 79 -12.14 -5.19 23.81
N LYS A 80 -11.96 -3.90 24.07
CA LYS A 80 -10.85 -3.10 23.52
C LYS A 80 -9.48 -3.59 24.00
N SER A 81 -9.33 -3.97 25.27
CA SER A 81 -8.01 -4.34 25.82
C SER A 81 -7.52 -5.67 25.25
N GLU A 82 -8.39 -6.70 25.19
CA GLU A 82 -8.04 -7.98 24.56
C GLU A 82 -7.80 -7.83 23.05
N PHE A 83 -8.60 -7.01 22.36
CA PHE A 83 -8.36 -6.73 20.95
C PHE A 83 -6.98 -6.11 20.74
N LEU A 84 -6.63 -5.05 21.49
CA LEU A 84 -5.33 -4.40 21.35
C LEU A 84 -4.18 -5.34 21.72
N ARG A 85 -4.32 -6.19 22.76
CA ARG A 85 -3.29 -7.18 23.12
C ARG A 85 -2.99 -8.15 21.98
N ARG A 86 -4.00 -8.58 21.23
CA ARG A 86 -3.84 -9.56 20.13
C ARG A 86 -3.34 -8.92 18.84
N TYR A 87 -3.75 -7.69 18.55
CA TYR A 87 -3.53 -7.05 17.25
C TYR A 87 -2.42 -5.99 17.23
N VAL A 88 -2.03 -5.45 18.39
CA VAL A 88 -0.91 -4.52 18.51
C VAL A 88 0.27 -5.24 19.14
N THR A 89 1.27 -5.58 18.32
CA THR A 89 2.58 -5.95 18.84
C THR A 89 3.27 -4.70 19.37
N MET A 90 3.29 -4.54 20.70
CA MET A 90 4.16 -3.58 21.35
C MET A 90 5.59 -4.08 21.16
N ALA A 91 6.36 -3.44 20.28
CA ALA A 91 7.80 -3.63 20.25
C ALA A 91 8.39 -3.06 21.56
N PRO A 92 9.37 -3.75 22.18
CA PRO A 92 10.02 -3.26 23.39
C PRO A 92 10.80 -1.97 23.17
#